data_AF-A0A1A5ZZ34-F1
#
_entry.id   AF-A0A1A5ZZ34-F1
#
_cell.length_a   1.000
_cell.length_b   1.000
_cell.length_c   1.000
_cell.angle_alpha   90.00
_cell.angle_beta   90.00
_cell.angle_gamma   90.00
#
_symmetry.space_group_name_H-M   'P 1'
#
loop_
_entity.id
_entity.type
_entity.pdbx_description
1 polymer ?
#
loop_
_entity_poly.entity_id
_entity_poly.type
_entity_poly.pdbx_seq_one_letter_code
_entity_poly.pdbx_strand_id
1 'polypeptide(L)'
;MSIEHINLSEKGPNESKGMMPTLDFSQFAWASQYKLVGKPLIEKYQSEHGGRYPPLGSAVAKRWGWAEEHEIEWTTERFDEARKKLKESGKVLNENVVGSDPDTITRKILIDLMNPWKYPMYRESKIQDESDRLTPLTAKPLSYDYLPAYTGGPAMIIPFDQIPFRSKMSKKSEWHPLSAVLMGYPGSELAEAGVIRTVNTGVTAFDEAE
;
A
#
# COMPACT_ATOMS: atom_id res chain seq x y z
N MET A 1 -27.06 -7.03 4.24
CA MET A 1 -25.82 -6.35 3.79
C MET A 1 -25.85 -6.38 2.26
N SER A 2 -25.82 -5.22 1.59
CA SER A 2 -25.83 -5.13 0.12
C SER A 2 -24.41 -4.97 -0.40
N ILE A 3 -24.05 -5.73 -1.44
CA ILE A 3 -22.74 -5.62 -2.10
C ILE A 3 -22.88 -4.64 -3.28
N GLU A 4 -22.05 -3.61 -3.31
CA GLU A 4 -21.91 -2.68 -4.45
C GLU A 4 -20.52 -2.89 -5.07
N HIS A 5 -20.47 -3.07 -6.39
CA HIS A 5 -19.22 -3.06 -7.12
C HIS A 5 -18.84 -1.60 -7.44
N ILE A 6 -17.70 -1.15 -6.91
CA ILE A 6 -17.20 0.21 -7.14
C ILE A 6 -16.09 0.16 -8.19
N ASN A 7 -16.29 0.86 -9.32
CA ASN A 7 -15.21 1.13 -10.25
C ASN A 7 -14.32 2.25 -9.71
N LEU A 8 -13.13 1.90 -9.19
CA LEU A 8 -12.18 2.88 -8.65
C LEU A 8 -11.56 3.79 -9.73
N SER A 9 -11.62 3.45 -11.02
CA SER A 9 -11.21 4.40 -12.07
C SER A 9 -12.20 5.54 -12.27
N GLU A 10 -13.46 5.30 -11.92
CA GLU A 10 -14.51 6.30 -11.93
C GLU A 10 -14.61 7.01 -10.58
N LYS A 11 -14.56 6.30 -9.44
CA LYS A 11 -14.80 6.90 -8.10
C LYS A 11 -13.53 7.20 -7.29
N GLY A 12 -12.35 6.71 -7.72
CA GLY A 12 -11.05 6.89 -7.05
C GLY A 12 -10.19 8.04 -7.65
N PRO A 13 -8.92 8.21 -7.23
CA PRO A 13 -8.06 9.31 -7.66
C PRO A 13 -7.90 9.29 -9.17
N ASN A 14 -8.28 10.41 -9.77
CA ASN A 14 -8.24 10.65 -11.19
C ASN A 14 -7.78 12.09 -11.36
N GLU A 15 -6.73 12.32 -12.14
CA GLU A 15 -6.19 13.66 -12.38
C GLU A 15 -7.27 14.61 -12.92
N SER A 16 -8.21 14.08 -13.72
CA SER A 16 -9.37 14.84 -14.24
C SER A 16 -10.35 15.31 -13.15
N LYS A 17 -10.23 14.80 -11.92
CA LYS A 17 -11.05 15.16 -10.75
C LYS A 17 -10.27 15.99 -9.72
N GLY A 18 -9.09 16.50 -10.09
CA GLY A 18 -8.26 17.33 -9.21
C GLY A 18 -7.61 16.56 -8.05
N MET A 19 -7.70 15.23 -8.03
CA MET A 19 -7.07 14.40 -7.00
C MET A 19 -5.59 14.17 -7.30
N MET A 20 -4.82 13.84 -6.26
CA MET A 20 -3.41 13.47 -6.34
C MET A 20 -3.27 12.06 -6.93
N PRO A 21 -2.70 11.90 -8.13
CA PRO A 21 -2.43 10.60 -8.71
C PRO A 21 -1.38 9.82 -7.89
N THR A 22 -1.37 8.49 -8.07
CA THR A 22 -0.48 7.57 -7.34
C THR A 22 1.01 7.91 -7.51
N LEU A 23 1.42 8.38 -8.70
CA LEU A 23 2.80 8.77 -8.96
C LEU A 23 3.19 10.03 -8.17
N ASP A 24 2.36 11.08 -8.21
CA ASP A 24 2.55 12.31 -7.43
C ASP A 24 2.66 11.98 -5.93
N PHE A 25 1.78 11.12 -5.42
CA PHE A 25 1.83 10.67 -4.03
C PHE A 25 3.14 9.95 -3.71
N SER A 26 3.58 9.06 -4.59
CA SER A 26 4.83 8.31 -4.43
C SER A 26 6.03 9.25 -4.39
N GLN A 27 6.11 10.21 -5.31
CA GLN A 27 7.17 11.20 -5.36
C GLN A 27 7.16 12.11 -4.12
N PHE A 28 5.98 12.58 -3.70
CA PHE A 28 5.81 13.33 -2.46
C PHE A 28 6.29 12.53 -1.25
N ALA A 29 5.95 11.24 -1.17
CA ALA A 29 6.40 10.36 -0.10
C ALA A 29 7.92 10.16 -0.12
N TRP A 30 8.54 9.94 -1.28
CA TRP A 30 9.99 9.77 -1.41
C TRP A 30 10.74 11.04 -1.02
N ALA A 31 10.31 12.20 -1.52
CA ALA A 31 10.90 13.49 -1.18
C ALA A 31 10.74 13.81 0.31
N SER A 32 9.57 13.52 0.89
CA SER A 32 9.33 13.71 2.32
C SER A 32 10.23 12.81 3.18
N GLN A 33 10.35 11.53 2.82
CA GLN A 33 11.21 10.57 3.52
C GLN A 33 12.69 10.96 3.42
N TYR A 34 13.14 11.36 2.24
CA TYR A 34 14.51 11.84 2.06
C TYR A 34 14.77 13.10 2.90
N LYS A 35 13.93 14.13 2.78
CA LYS A 35 14.09 15.38 3.53
C LYS A 35 14.10 15.19 5.05
N LEU A 36 13.20 14.36 5.58
CA LEU A 36 13.02 14.19 7.03
C LEU A 36 13.99 13.18 7.65
N VAL A 37 14.38 12.14 6.91
CA VAL A 37 15.16 11.02 7.44
C VAL A 37 16.39 10.74 6.60
N GLY A 38 16.23 10.64 5.29
CA GLY A 38 17.31 10.20 4.39
C GLY A 38 18.52 11.14 4.38
N LYS A 39 18.30 12.43 4.15
CA LYS A 39 19.36 13.43 4.09
C LYS A 39 20.15 13.54 5.39
N PRO A 40 19.52 13.72 6.58
CA PRO A 40 20.26 13.69 7.84
C PRO A 40 21.05 12.40 8.08
N LEU A 41 20.49 11.24 7.69
CA LEU A 41 21.15 9.95 7.84
C LEU A 41 22.38 9.84 6.92
N ILE A 42 22.23 10.23 5.65
CA ILE A 42 23.29 10.17 4.64
C ILE A 42 24.42 11.12 5.00
N GLU A 43 24.11 12.38 5.34
CA GLU A 43 25.10 13.39 5.73
C GLU A 43 25.88 12.95 6.97
N LYS A 44 25.18 12.43 7.99
CA LYS A 44 25.83 11.88 9.18
C LYS A 44 26.76 10.72 8.82
N TYR A 45 26.26 9.73 8.07
CA TYR A 45 27.06 8.58 7.67
C TYR A 45 28.30 9.00 6.87
N GLN A 46 28.15 9.93 5.93
CA GLN A 46 29.26 10.47 5.13
C GLN A 46 30.32 11.14 6.01
N SER A 47 29.90 11.93 7.00
CA SER A 47 30.85 12.57 7.94
C SER A 47 31.66 11.57 8.77
N GLU A 48 31.06 10.43 9.11
CA GLU A 48 31.68 9.38 9.93
C GLU A 48 32.49 8.36 9.10
N HIS A 49 32.22 8.25 7.79
CA HIS A 49 32.76 7.17 6.95
C HIS A 49 33.52 7.67 5.71
N GLY A 50 34.09 8.87 5.78
CA GLY A 50 34.97 9.42 4.73
C GLY A 50 34.23 9.72 3.43
N GLY A 51 33.03 10.28 3.53
CA GLY A 51 32.21 10.67 2.39
C GLY A 51 31.48 9.52 1.69
N ARG A 52 31.55 8.29 2.21
CA ARG A 52 30.84 7.14 1.61
C ARG A 52 29.34 7.26 1.77
N TYR A 53 28.60 6.76 0.80
CA TYR A 53 27.15 6.61 0.90
C TYR A 53 26.78 5.40 1.80
N PRO A 54 25.73 5.47 2.63
CA PRO A 54 25.32 4.35 3.47
C PRO A 54 24.88 3.12 2.66
N PRO A 55 25.10 1.89 3.17
CA PRO A 55 24.65 0.66 2.52
C PRO A 55 23.14 0.48 2.67
N LEU A 56 22.35 1.22 1.88
CA LEU A 56 20.89 1.15 1.88
C LEU A 56 20.39 -0.01 1.02
N GLY A 57 19.21 -0.53 1.37
CA GLY A 57 18.50 -1.47 0.50
C GLY A 57 18.17 -0.83 -0.86
N SER A 58 18.18 -1.62 -1.93
CA SER A 58 18.08 -1.13 -3.32
C SER A 58 16.87 -0.23 -3.58
N ALA A 59 15.71 -0.55 -3.00
CA ALA A 59 14.50 0.26 -3.13
C ALA A 59 14.64 1.64 -2.46
N VAL A 60 15.25 1.71 -1.27
CA VAL A 60 15.47 2.96 -0.55
C VAL A 60 16.53 3.79 -1.26
N ALA A 61 17.66 3.18 -1.63
CA ALA A 61 18.72 3.84 -2.39
C ALA A 61 18.20 4.48 -3.67
N LYS A 62 17.36 3.76 -4.44
CA LYS A 62 16.75 4.29 -5.67
C LYS A 62 15.81 5.48 -5.39
N ARG A 63 14.93 5.37 -4.40
CA ARG A 63 13.93 6.41 -4.08
C ARG A 63 14.57 7.67 -3.51
N TRP A 64 15.54 7.51 -2.62
CA TRP A 64 16.27 8.63 -2.03
C TRP A 64 17.26 9.25 -3.01
N GLY A 65 17.92 8.44 -3.86
CA GLY A 65 18.72 8.98 -4.96
C GLY A 65 17.88 9.83 -5.91
N TRP A 66 16.69 9.37 -6.29
CA TRP A 66 15.75 10.19 -7.06
C TRP A 66 15.38 11.49 -6.32
N ALA A 67 15.07 11.42 -5.02
CA ALA A 67 14.70 12.60 -4.24
C ALA A 67 15.86 13.58 -4.06
N GLU A 68 17.09 13.10 -3.95
CA GLU A 68 18.32 13.87 -3.90
C GLU A 68 18.54 14.61 -5.23
N GLU A 69 18.40 13.92 -6.37
CA GLU A 69 18.51 14.50 -7.72
C GLU A 69 17.47 15.60 -7.98
N HIS A 70 16.28 15.51 -7.35
CA HIS A 70 15.17 16.45 -7.53
C HIS A 70 14.97 17.38 -6.33
N GLU A 71 15.95 17.47 -5.41
CA GLU A 71 15.79 18.22 -4.15
C GLU A 71 15.38 19.67 -4.39
N ILE A 72 15.99 20.32 -5.40
CA ILE A 72 15.72 21.73 -5.75
C ILE A 72 14.26 21.97 -6.20
N GLU A 73 13.60 20.94 -6.72
CA GLU A 73 12.22 21.05 -7.17
C GLU A 73 11.21 20.89 -6.02
N TRP A 74 11.63 20.33 -4.88
CA TRP A 74 10.79 20.09 -3.71
C TRP A 74 10.90 21.24 -2.69
N THR A 75 10.45 22.42 -3.12
CA THR A 75 10.36 23.61 -2.25
C THR A 75 9.31 23.43 -1.16
N THR A 76 9.33 24.29 -0.15
CA THR A 76 8.32 24.30 0.92
C THR A 76 6.90 24.42 0.35
N GLU A 77 6.72 25.28 -0.66
CA GLU A 77 5.45 25.52 -1.33
C GLU A 77 4.95 24.26 -2.03
N ARG A 78 5.83 23.54 -2.76
CA ARG A 78 5.45 22.27 -3.41
C ARG A 78 5.06 21.19 -2.39
N PHE A 79 5.75 21.12 -1.25
CA PHE A 79 5.35 20.23 -0.16
C PHE A 79 3.97 20.60 0.42
N ASP A 80 3.68 21.89 0.59
CA ASP A 80 2.38 22.36 1.08
C ASP A 80 1.25 22.10 0.09
N GLU A 81 1.48 22.34 -1.20
CA GLU A 81 0.55 22.01 -2.27
C GLU A 81 0.25 20.51 -2.33
N ALA A 82 1.29 19.68 -2.26
CA ALA A 82 1.13 18.23 -2.22
C ALA A 82 0.33 17.78 -0.99
N ARG A 83 0.63 18.31 0.20
CA ARG A 83 -0.15 18.04 1.42
C ARG A 83 -1.62 18.42 1.27
N LYS A 84 -1.89 19.60 0.70
CA LYS A 84 -3.25 20.07 0.44
C LYS A 84 -3.98 19.14 -0.53
N LYS A 85 -3.36 18.81 -1.66
CA LYS A 85 -3.93 17.92 -2.68
C LYS A 85 -4.17 16.51 -2.13
N LEU A 86 -3.27 15.99 -1.28
CA LEU A 86 -3.44 14.73 -0.57
C LEU A 86 -4.69 14.76 0.34
N LYS A 87 -4.83 15.82 1.15
CA LYS A 87 -6.00 16.00 2.03
C LYS A 87 -7.31 16.09 1.25
N GLU A 88 -7.32 16.83 0.14
CA GLU A 88 -8.48 16.95 -0.74
C GLU A 88 -8.83 15.61 -1.39
N SER A 89 -7.83 14.85 -1.82
CA SER A 89 -8.01 13.49 -2.37
C SER A 89 -8.61 12.54 -1.34
N GLY A 90 -8.12 12.60 -0.10
CA GLY A 90 -8.68 11.85 1.02
C GLY A 90 -10.14 12.16 1.27
N LYS A 91 -10.51 13.45 1.27
CA LYS A 91 -11.91 13.89 1.41
C LYS A 91 -12.79 13.33 0.29
N VAL A 92 -12.37 13.45 -0.96
CA VAL A 92 -13.13 12.93 -2.12
C VAL A 92 -13.33 11.42 -2.03
N LEU A 93 -12.29 10.67 -1.64
CA LEU A 93 -12.39 9.22 -1.44
C LEU A 93 -13.32 8.85 -0.29
N ASN A 94 -13.17 9.53 0.84
CA ASN A 94 -14.00 9.31 2.02
C ASN A 94 -15.47 9.64 1.74
N GLU A 95 -15.78 10.66 0.95
CA GLU A 95 -17.17 11.01 0.62
C GLU A 95 -17.79 10.06 -0.43
N ASN A 96 -17.03 9.64 -1.45
CA ASN A 96 -17.57 8.93 -2.60
C ASN A 96 -17.44 7.40 -2.54
N VAL A 97 -16.49 6.87 -1.76
CA VAL A 97 -16.17 5.44 -1.73
C VAL A 97 -16.60 4.81 -0.42
N VAL A 98 -16.10 5.30 0.71
CA VAL A 98 -16.32 4.68 2.03
C VAL A 98 -17.53 5.29 2.74
N GLY A 99 -17.57 6.61 2.90
CA GLY A 99 -18.65 7.36 3.54
C GLY A 99 -18.68 7.23 5.07
N SER A 100 -19.14 8.28 5.73
CA SER A 100 -19.43 8.23 7.17
C SER A 100 -20.90 7.90 7.45
N ASP A 101 -21.12 7.31 8.61
CA ASP A 101 -22.44 7.00 9.14
C ASP A 101 -22.47 7.32 10.66
N PRO A 102 -23.45 8.08 11.18
CA PRO A 102 -23.45 8.48 12.59
C PRO A 102 -23.56 7.30 13.58
N ASP A 103 -24.22 6.21 13.19
CA ASP A 103 -24.50 5.08 14.08
C ASP A 103 -23.36 4.05 14.06
N THR A 104 -22.68 3.91 12.93
CA THR A 104 -21.64 2.88 12.70
C THR A 104 -20.26 3.43 12.36
N ILE A 105 -20.10 4.76 12.30
CA ILE A 105 -18.91 5.52 11.84
C ILE A 105 -18.64 5.34 10.34
N THR A 106 -18.71 4.12 9.83
CA THR A 106 -18.43 3.74 8.44
C THR A 106 -19.68 3.31 7.70
N ARG A 107 -19.99 3.99 6.59
CA ARG A 107 -21.15 3.64 5.75
C ARG A 107 -20.89 2.41 4.87
N LYS A 108 -19.70 2.30 4.29
CA LYS A 108 -19.31 1.21 3.39
C LYS A 108 -17.92 0.70 3.75
N ILE A 109 -17.75 -0.61 3.76
CA ILE A 109 -16.44 -1.23 3.85
C ILE A 109 -15.94 -1.42 2.42
N LEU A 110 -14.79 -0.83 2.09
CA LEU A 110 -14.14 -1.08 0.82
C LEU A 110 -13.34 -2.38 0.93
N ILE A 111 -13.54 -3.26 -0.05
CA ILE A 111 -12.81 -4.53 -0.19
C ILE A 111 -12.00 -4.48 -1.49
N ASP A 112 -10.69 -4.68 -1.43
CA ASP A 112 -9.85 -4.83 -2.62
C ASP A 112 -8.88 -6.01 -2.50
N LEU A 113 -8.63 -6.71 -3.60
CA LEU A 113 -7.66 -7.80 -3.65
C LEU A 113 -6.24 -7.24 -3.63
N MET A 114 -5.41 -7.82 -2.75
CA MET A 114 -4.00 -7.51 -2.66
C MET A 114 -3.21 -8.27 -3.71
N ASN A 115 -2.55 -7.54 -4.61
CA ASN A 115 -1.65 -8.09 -5.64
C ASN A 115 -2.15 -9.39 -6.33
N PRO A 116 -3.41 -9.46 -6.82
CA PRO A 116 -3.94 -10.68 -7.40
C PRO A 116 -3.16 -11.15 -8.63
N TRP A 117 -2.27 -10.33 -9.18
CA TRP A 117 -1.43 -10.65 -10.34
C TRP A 117 -0.07 -11.28 -9.99
N LYS A 118 0.34 -11.35 -8.72
CA LYS A 118 1.76 -11.53 -8.37
C LYS A 118 2.03 -12.81 -7.57
N TYR A 119 2.89 -13.68 -8.09
CA TYR A 119 3.50 -14.78 -7.31
C TYR A 119 4.56 -14.27 -6.31
N PRO A 120 4.99 -15.12 -5.34
CA PRO A 120 6.04 -14.75 -4.40
C PRO A 120 7.27 -14.18 -5.11
N MET A 121 7.78 -13.06 -4.59
CA MET A 121 9.04 -12.51 -5.07
C MET A 121 10.19 -13.30 -4.50
N TYR A 122 11.10 -13.70 -5.37
CA TYR A 122 12.37 -14.28 -4.95
C TYR A 122 13.40 -13.18 -4.75
N ARG A 123 14.38 -13.45 -3.89
CA ARG A 123 15.50 -12.52 -3.66
C ARG A 123 16.34 -12.36 -4.94
N GLU A 124 16.54 -13.46 -5.67
CA GLU A 124 17.33 -13.51 -6.88
C GLU A 124 16.49 -13.05 -8.08
N SER A 125 16.82 -11.88 -8.63
CA SER A 125 16.09 -11.31 -9.79
C SER A 125 16.10 -12.22 -11.03
N LYS A 126 17.13 -13.07 -11.18
CA LYS A 126 17.28 -13.98 -12.33
C LYS A 126 16.24 -15.09 -12.40
N ILE A 127 15.61 -15.43 -11.28
CA ILE A 127 14.54 -16.44 -11.22
C ILE A 127 13.17 -15.81 -11.08
N GLN A 128 13.13 -14.48 -10.96
CA GLN A 128 11.90 -13.73 -11.02
C GLN A 128 11.53 -13.54 -12.49
N ASP A 129 10.40 -14.11 -12.87
CA ASP A 129 9.83 -13.95 -14.20
C ASP A 129 8.55 -13.15 -14.05
N GLU A 130 8.57 -11.92 -14.54
CA GLU A 130 7.41 -11.03 -14.45
C GLU A 130 6.26 -11.47 -15.38
N SER A 131 6.49 -12.43 -16.29
CA SER A 131 5.42 -13.01 -17.11
C SER A 131 4.58 -14.03 -16.35
N ASP A 132 5.09 -14.57 -15.25
CA ASP A 132 4.39 -15.53 -14.40
C ASP A 132 3.45 -14.77 -13.47
N ARG A 133 2.18 -14.67 -13.87
CA ARG A 133 1.15 -13.89 -13.19
C ARG A 133 -0.11 -14.70 -12.98
N LEU A 134 -0.73 -14.47 -11.83
CA LEU A 134 -2.00 -15.08 -11.45
C LEU A 134 -3.19 -14.47 -12.19
N THR A 135 -3.12 -13.18 -12.47
CA THR A 135 -4.10 -12.44 -13.26
C THR A 135 -3.39 -11.49 -14.22
N PRO A 136 -4.05 -11.03 -15.29
CA PRO A 136 -3.52 -9.94 -16.12
C PRO A 136 -3.19 -8.71 -15.27
N LEU A 137 -2.21 -7.90 -15.73
CA LEU A 137 -1.96 -6.60 -15.13
C LEU A 137 -3.19 -5.72 -15.35
N THR A 138 -3.85 -5.37 -14.25
CA THR A 138 -4.84 -4.30 -14.25
C THR A 138 -4.14 -3.03 -13.80
N ALA A 139 -4.11 -2.00 -14.65
CA ALA A 139 -3.72 -0.67 -14.22
C ALA A 139 -4.77 -0.17 -13.22
N LYS A 140 -4.48 -0.29 -11.92
CA LYS A 140 -5.31 0.28 -10.88
C LYS A 140 -4.91 1.75 -10.72
N PRO A 141 -5.84 2.71 -10.89
CA PRO A 141 -5.55 4.13 -10.66
C PRO A 141 -5.23 4.41 -9.19
N LEU A 142 -5.66 3.50 -8.31
CA LEU A 142 -5.46 3.53 -6.87
C LEU A 142 -4.85 2.21 -6.42
N SER A 143 -3.63 2.26 -5.86
CA SER A 143 -3.07 1.08 -5.20
C SER A 143 -3.75 0.89 -3.86
N TYR A 144 -4.10 -0.36 -3.56
CA TYR A 144 -4.60 -0.76 -2.25
C TYR A 144 -3.57 -0.47 -1.13
N ASP A 145 -2.27 -0.42 -1.46
CA ASP A 145 -1.19 -0.07 -0.52
C ASP A 145 -1.25 1.39 -0.06
N TYR A 146 -1.80 2.29 -0.88
CA TYR A 146 -1.80 3.74 -0.60
C TYR A 146 -3.14 4.25 -0.10
N LEU A 147 -4.21 3.48 -0.29
CA LEU A 147 -5.57 3.82 0.15
C LEU A 147 -5.65 4.38 1.59
N PRO A 148 -5.02 3.74 2.60
CA PRO A 148 -5.05 4.25 3.97
C PRO A 148 -4.35 5.60 4.11
N ALA A 149 -3.27 5.81 3.36
CA ALA A 149 -2.50 7.05 3.40
C ALA A 149 -3.25 8.23 2.76
N TYR A 150 -4.09 7.97 1.74
CA TYR A 150 -4.96 9.01 1.17
C TYR A 150 -6.09 9.39 2.12
N THR A 151 -6.78 8.39 2.66
CA THR A 151 -8.04 8.59 3.39
C THR A 151 -7.84 8.91 4.87
N GLY A 152 -6.73 8.49 5.47
CA GLY A 152 -6.57 8.41 6.93
C GLY A 152 -7.43 7.31 7.56
N GLY A 153 -8.03 6.44 6.74
CA GLY A 153 -8.91 5.36 7.17
C GLY A 153 -8.11 4.13 7.63
N PRO A 154 -8.66 3.35 8.57
CA PRO A 154 -8.06 2.09 8.95
C PRO A 154 -8.19 1.08 7.82
N ALA A 155 -7.16 0.25 7.66
CA ALA A 155 -7.16 -0.87 6.74
C ALA A 155 -6.66 -2.14 7.42
N MET A 156 -7.30 -3.25 7.07
CA MET A 156 -7.02 -4.57 7.58
C MET A 156 -6.77 -5.51 6.42
N ILE A 157 -5.71 -6.30 6.53
CA ILE A 157 -5.40 -7.33 5.55
C ILE A 157 -5.92 -8.66 6.08
N ILE A 158 -6.81 -9.30 5.33
CA ILE A 158 -7.35 -10.62 5.65
C ILE A 158 -6.94 -11.62 4.57
N PRO A 159 -6.21 -12.70 4.93
CA PRO A 159 -6.12 -13.86 4.06
C PRO A 159 -7.49 -14.54 4.00
N PHE A 160 -7.94 -14.91 2.81
CA PHE A 160 -9.26 -15.55 2.64
C PHE A 160 -9.20 -16.86 1.85
N ASP A 161 -8.12 -17.11 1.12
CA ASP A 161 -7.93 -18.35 0.36
C ASP A 161 -6.44 -18.58 0.06
N GLN A 162 -6.13 -19.66 -0.63
CA GLN A 162 -4.81 -19.96 -1.16
C GLN A 162 -4.92 -20.73 -2.47
N ILE A 163 -3.94 -20.54 -3.35
CA ILE A 163 -3.90 -21.22 -4.63
C ILE A 163 -2.56 -21.91 -4.85
N PRO A 164 -2.55 -23.08 -5.51
CA PRO A 164 -1.31 -23.79 -5.76
C PRO A 164 -0.49 -23.06 -6.83
N PHE A 165 0.82 -23.02 -6.65
CA PHE A 165 1.77 -22.54 -7.65
C PHE A 165 3.02 -23.40 -7.70
N ARG A 166 3.71 -23.40 -8.86
CA ARG A 166 4.97 -24.13 -9.01
C ARG A 166 6.13 -23.24 -8.57
N SER A 167 6.74 -23.55 -7.43
CA SER A 167 7.87 -22.81 -6.90
C SER A 167 9.10 -22.95 -7.79
N LYS A 168 9.73 -21.81 -8.13
CA LYS A 168 10.96 -21.77 -8.93
C LYS A 168 12.18 -22.13 -8.10
N MET A 169 12.10 -22.03 -6.78
CA MET A 169 13.15 -22.40 -5.84
C MET A 169 13.12 -23.88 -5.50
N SER A 170 12.02 -24.36 -4.92
CA SER A 170 11.93 -25.75 -4.45
C SER A 170 11.62 -26.74 -5.58
N LYS A 171 11.14 -26.24 -6.73
CA LYS A 171 10.59 -27.06 -7.82
C LYS A 171 9.45 -27.97 -7.35
N LYS A 172 8.69 -27.57 -6.33
CA LYS A 172 7.49 -28.27 -5.86
C LYS A 172 6.24 -27.40 -6.03
N SER A 173 5.08 -28.04 -5.94
CA SER A 173 3.82 -27.30 -5.78
C SER A 173 3.79 -26.74 -4.36
N GLU A 174 3.59 -25.44 -4.24
CA GLU A 174 3.45 -24.72 -2.98
C GLU A 174 2.15 -23.92 -3.00
N TRP A 175 1.76 -23.35 -1.85
CA TRP A 175 0.52 -22.60 -1.72
C TRP A 175 0.82 -21.10 -1.62
N HIS A 176 0.14 -20.29 -2.44
CA HIS A 176 0.22 -18.84 -2.41
C HIS A 176 -1.04 -18.28 -1.74
N PRO A 177 -0.93 -17.54 -0.63
CA PRO A 177 -2.09 -16.97 0.05
C PRO A 177 -2.71 -15.86 -0.81
N LEU A 178 -4.04 -15.86 -0.87
CA LEU A 178 -4.84 -14.77 -1.40
C LEU A 178 -5.36 -13.92 -0.25
N SER A 179 -5.14 -12.61 -0.35
CA SER A 179 -5.53 -11.65 0.67
C SER A 179 -6.35 -10.52 0.08
N ALA A 180 -7.28 -10.01 0.89
CA ALA A 180 -8.02 -8.79 0.61
C ALA A 180 -7.71 -7.74 1.68
N VAL A 181 -7.72 -6.47 1.28
CA VAL A 181 -7.78 -5.36 2.21
C VAL A 181 -9.23 -5.00 2.48
N LEU A 182 -9.60 -4.87 3.75
CA LEU A 182 -10.83 -4.26 4.21
C LEU A 182 -10.51 -2.87 4.74
N MET A 183 -11.31 -1.88 4.36
CA MET A 183 -11.04 -0.50 4.71
C MET A 183 -12.31 0.24 5.13
N GLY A 184 -12.19 1.01 6.21
CA GLY A 184 -13.27 1.81 6.79
C GLY A 184 -13.01 3.32 6.73
N TYR A 185 -13.98 4.09 7.24
CA TYR A 185 -13.89 5.53 7.38
C TYR A 185 -12.86 5.91 8.47
N PRO A 186 -12.17 7.07 8.39
CA PRO A 186 -11.28 7.49 9.46
C PRO A 186 -11.92 7.46 10.84
N GLY A 187 -11.24 6.85 11.81
CA GLY A 187 -11.73 6.65 13.17
C GLY A 187 -12.72 5.49 13.34
N SER A 188 -12.82 4.56 12.37
CA SER A 188 -13.51 3.29 12.55
C SER A 188 -12.52 2.16 12.81
N GLU A 189 -12.00 2.06 14.02
CA GLU A 189 -11.20 0.91 14.44
C GLU A 189 -11.98 -0.38 14.10
N LEU A 190 -11.62 -1.06 13.01
CA LEU A 190 -12.45 -2.11 12.39
C LEU A 190 -12.70 -3.32 13.31
N ALA A 191 -11.92 -3.43 14.38
CA ALA A 191 -12.13 -4.38 15.46
C ALA A 191 -13.32 -3.99 16.37
N GLU A 192 -13.52 -2.69 16.66
CA GLU A 192 -14.63 -2.20 17.48
C GLU A 192 -15.98 -2.27 16.73
N ALA A 193 -15.95 -2.18 15.39
CA ALA A 193 -17.13 -2.30 14.55
C ALA A 193 -17.71 -3.74 14.48
N GLY A 194 -17.16 -4.70 15.22
CA GLY A 194 -17.64 -6.09 15.26
C GLY A 194 -17.49 -6.87 13.95
N VAL A 195 -16.72 -6.33 13.00
CA VAL A 195 -16.42 -6.93 11.69
C VAL A 195 -15.48 -8.13 11.86
N ILE A 196 -14.54 -8.03 12.81
CA ILE A 196 -13.74 -9.18 13.25
C ILE A 196 -14.50 -9.88 14.36
N ARG A 197 -15.03 -11.06 14.07
CA ARG A 197 -15.42 -12.01 15.11
C ARG A 197 -14.30 -13.03 15.25
N THR A 198 -14.16 -13.63 16.43
CA THR A 198 -13.36 -14.85 16.60
C THR A 198 -13.88 -15.90 15.62
N VAL A 199 -13.18 -16.09 14.51
CA VAL A 199 -13.42 -17.21 13.61
C VAL A 199 -12.64 -18.40 14.16
N ASN A 200 -13.37 -19.45 14.49
CA ASN A 200 -12.77 -20.73 14.80
C ASN A 200 -12.08 -21.23 13.52
N THR A 201 -10.75 -21.20 13.48
CA THR A 201 -9.97 -21.64 12.31
C THR A 201 -10.01 -23.15 12.10
N GLY A 202 -10.78 -23.90 12.92
CA GLY A 202 -11.00 -25.34 12.77
C GLY A 202 -9.76 -26.20 13.03
N VAL A 203 -8.59 -25.57 13.21
CA VAL A 203 -7.30 -26.21 13.48
C VAL A 203 -6.48 -25.23 14.32
N THR A 204 -5.98 -25.69 15.47
CA THR A 204 -4.95 -25.00 16.25
C THR A 204 -3.66 -24.97 15.42
N ALA A 205 -3.04 -23.79 15.27
CA ALA A 205 -1.85 -23.61 14.43
C ALA A 205 -0.61 -24.41 14.88
N PHE A 206 -0.70 -25.08 16.04
CA PHE A 206 0.29 -26.00 16.56
C PHE A 206 -0.48 -27.16 17.19
N ASP A 207 -0.34 -28.36 16.62
CA ASP A 207 -0.66 -29.58 17.35
C ASP A 207 0.29 -29.64 18.54
N GLU A 208 -0.26 -29.79 19.74
CA GLU A 208 0.55 -30.14 20.91
C GLU A 208 1.20 -31.48 20.60
N ALA A 209 2.53 -31.46 20.43
CA ALA A 209 3.32 -32.67 20.36
C ALA A 209 3.25 -33.36 21.74
N GLU A 210 2.45 -34.43 21.84
CA GLU A 210 2.65 -35.49 22.84
C GLU A 210 3.88 -36.33 22.50
#